data_AF-A0A534S656-F1
#
_entry.id   AF-A0A534S656-F1
#
_cell.length_a   1.000
_cell.length_b   1.000
_cell.length_c   1.000
_cell.angle_alpha   90.00
_cell.angle_beta   90.00
_cell.angle_gamma   90.00
#
_symmetry.space_group_name_H-M   'P 1'
#
loop_
_entity.id
_entity.type
_entity.pdbx_description
1 polymer ?
#
loop_
_entity_poly.entity_id
_entity_poly.type
_entity_poly.pdbx_seq_one_letter_code
_entity_poly.pdbx_strand_id
1 'polypeptide(L)'
;MGDDSVELFRGYLEAVVRRAEHHMLPFPEVAGHVLVEVILRHDRGSLAARIPPPASELPVELRCTIGGNAYALAYTHADGGRLELRDGGGEVVVSFRGSETLAWVNAAFNKL
;
A
#
# COMPACT_ATOMS: atom_id res chain seq x y z
N MET A 1 -5.14 17.66 -16.41
CA MET A 1 -5.30 16.85 -15.20
C MET A 1 -4.39 15.65 -15.32
N GLY A 2 -3.18 15.72 -14.77
CA GLY A 2 -2.17 14.68 -14.98
C GLY A 2 -1.02 14.62 -13.96
N ASP A 3 -1.02 15.44 -12.90
CA ASP A 3 0.10 15.53 -11.95
C ASP A 3 -0.19 14.98 -10.54
N ASP A 4 -1.46 14.75 -10.17
CA ASP A 4 -1.81 14.45 -8.77
C ASP A 4 -1.39 13.04 -8.32
N SER A 5 -1.27 12.08 -9.25
CA SER A 5 -0.96 10.68 -8.90
C SER A 5 0.45 10.52 -8.34
N VAL A 6 1.44 11.21 -8.91
CA VAL A 6 2.83 11.15 -8.43
C VAL A 6 2.94 11.74 -7.03
N GLU A 7 2.30 12.89 -6.79
CA GLU A 7 2.25 13.51 -5.46
C GLU A 7 1.50 12.64 -4.44
N LEU A 8 0.44 11.93 -4.85
CA LEU A 8 -0.25 10.96 -3.99
C LEU A 8 0.66 9.78 -3.60
N PHE A 9 1.37 9.18 -4.57
CA PHE A 9 2.32 8.10 -4.28
C PHE A 9 3.45 8.58 -3.37
N ARG A 10 3.98 9.78 -3.63
CA ARG A 10 5.02 10.40 -2.82
C ARG A 10 4.53 10.63 -1.39
N GLY A 11 3.38 11.26 -1.19
CA GLY A 11 2.81 11.52 0.13
C GLY A 11 2.50 10.24 0.90
N TYR A 12 2.00 9.21 0.22
CA TYR A 12 1.81 7.89 0.80
C TYR A 12 3.14 7.27 1.26
N LEU A 13 4.15 7.23 0.38
CA LEU A 13 5.47 6.66 0.69
C LEU A 13 6.14 7.40 1.86
N GLU A 14 6.14 8.73 1.84
CA GLU A 14 6.67 9.54 2.93
C GLU A 14 5.96 9.23 4.26
N ALA A 15 4.64 9.05 4.24
CA ALA A 15 3.88 8.69 5.44
C ALA A 15 4.22 7.28 5.95
N VAL A 16 4.41 6.30 5.07
CA VAL A 16 4.81 4.93 5.44
C VAL A 16 6.21 4.94 6.03
N VAL A 17 7.18 5.58 5.37
CA VAL A 17 8.57 5.68 5.86
C VAL A 17 8.61 6.34 7.24
N ARG A 18 7.96 7.49 7.41
CA ARG A 18 7.90 8.18 8.72
C ARG A 18 7.26 7.32 9.80
N ARG A 19 6.24 6.52 9.45
CA ARG A 19 5.59 5.58 10.39
C ARG A 19 6.56 4.48 10.81
N ALA A 20 7.24 3.86 9.83
CA ALA A 20 8.21 2.80 10.10
C ALA A 20 9.35 3.33 10.99
N GLU A 21 9.90 4.50 10.68
CA GLU A 21 10.93 5.15 11.49
C GLU A 21 10.45 5.46 12.91
N HIS A 22 9.25 6.03 13.06
CA HIS A 22 8.68 6.37 14.37
C HIS A 22 8.55 5.16 15.31
N HIS A 23 8.20 4.00 14.75
CA HIS A 23 8.06 2.76 15.51
C HIS A 23 9.34 1.89 15.49
N MET A 24 10.44 2.37 14.91
CA MET A 24 11.70 1.62 14.75
C MET A 24 11.52 0.28 14.03
N LEU A 25 10.64 0.25 13.03
CA LEU A 25 10.32 -0.94 12.24
C LEU A 25 11.14 -0.96 10.95
N PRO A 26 11.53 -2.15 10.46
CA PRO A 26 12.15 -2.24 9.15
C PRO A 26 11.14 -1.76 8.08
N PHE A 27 11.59 -0.92 7.17
CA PHE A 27 10.79 -0.62 5.98
C PHE A 27 10.71 -1.90 5.14
N PRO A 28 9.51 -2.36 4.74
CA PRO A 28 9.41 -3.60 3.98
C PRO A 28 10.12 -3.42 2.63
N GLU A 29 11.19 -4.15 2.36
CA GLU A 29 11.87 -4.12 1.05
C GLU A 29 10.89 -4.43 -0.10
N VAL A 30 9.89 -5.27 0.19
CA VAL A 30 8.79 -5.62 -0.70
C VAL A 30 7.89 -4.43 -1.09
N ALA A 31 7.89 -3.33 -0.32
CA ALA A 31 7.00 -2.19 -0.55
C ALA A 31 7.17 -1.58 -1.94
N GLY A 32 8.40 -1.52 -2.45
CA GLY A 32 8.68 -1.05 -3.80
C GLY A 32 8.03 -1.94 -4.87
N HIS A 33 8.13 -3.26 -4.71
CA HIS A 33 7.52 -4.22 -5.64
C HIS A 33 5.99 -4.16 -5.63
N VAL A 34 5.39 -4.05 -4.44
CA VAL A 34 3.93 -3.93 -4.30
C VAL A 34 3.42 -2.64 -4.92
N LEU A 35 4.13 -1.53 -4.73
CA LEU A 35 3.75 -0.24 -5.33
C LEU A 35 3.86 -0.25 -6.85
N VAL A 36 4.87 -0.93 -7.41
CA VAL A 36 4.98 -1.11 -8.87
C VAL A 36 3.73 -1.83 -9.40
N GLU A 37 3.27 -2.91 -8.77
CA GLU A 37 2.07 -3.61 -9.21
C GLU A 37 0.81 -2.73 -9.12
N VAL A 38 0.67 -1.91 -8.07
CA VAL A 38 -0.44 -0.93 -7.97
C VAL A 38 -0.36 0.10 -9.11
N ILE A 39 0.82 0.67 -9.37
CA ILE A 39 1.02 1.65 -10.46
C ILE A 39 0.62 1.05 -11.81
N LEU A 40 1.02 -0.20 -12.07
CA LEU A 40 0.79 -0.86 -13.35
C LEU A 40 -0.68 -1.28 -13.56
N ARG A 41 -1.43 -1.54 -12.48
CA ARG A 41 -2.75 -2.19 -12.56
C ARG A 41 -3.93 -1.34 -12.14
N HIS A 42 -3.71 -0.21 -11.47
CA HIS A 42 -4.81 0.63 -11.05
C HIS A 42 -5.55 1.24 -12.25
N ASP A 43 -6.87 1.38 -12.11
CA ASP A 43 -7.68 2.07 -13.09
C ASP A 43 -7.36 3.56 -13.04
N ARG A 44 -7.27 4.20 -14.22
CA ARG A 44 -6.85 5.60 -14.33
C ARG A 44 -7.75 6.53 -13.52
N GLY A 45 -7.14 7.35 -12.66
CA GLY A 45 -7.85 8.33 -11.85
C GLY A 45 -8.54 7.76 -10.60
N SER A 46 -8.30 6.49 -10.27
CA SER A 46 -8.89 5.85 -9.08
C SER A 46 -8.08 6.04 -7.79
N LEU A 47 -6.87 6.61 -7.88
CA LEU A 47 -5.95 6.72 -6.75
C LEU A 47 -6.42 7.75 -5.72
N ALA A 48 -6.36 7.38 -4.45
CA ALA A 48 -6.53 8.26 -3.31
C ALA A 48 -5.66 7.79 -2.14
N ALA A 49 -5.17 8.70 -1.31
CA ALA A 49 -4.41 8.36 -0.12
C ALA A 49 -5.17 8.78 1.15
N ARG A 50 -5.17 7.91 2.18
CA ARG A 50 -5.61 8.25 3.54
C ARG A 50 -4.41 8.18 4.46
N ILE A 51 -3.95 9.35 4.91
CA ILE A 51 -2.81 9.47 5.81
C ILE A 51 -3.35 9.95 7.18
N PRO A 52 -3.53 9.04 8.15
CA PRO A 52 -3.91 9.44 9.49
C PRO A 52 -2.74 10.11 10.23
N PRO A 53 -3.01 10.89 11.29
CA PRO A 53 -1.97 11.51 12.11
C PRO A 53 -0.93 10.50 12.61
N PRO A 54 0.32 10.90 12.87
CA PRO A 54 1.40 9.97 13.25
C PRO A 54 1.09 9.10 14.48
N ALA A 55 0.42 9.65 15.49
CA ALA A 55 0.04 8.94 16.72
C ALA A 55 -1.26 8.11 16.58
N SER A 56 -1.82 7.97 15.38
CA SER A 56 -3.03 7.20 15.14
C SER A 56 -2.73 5.73 14.91
N GLU A 57 -3.54 4.87 15.53
CA GLU A 57 -3.59 3.42 15.28
C GLU A 57 -4.14 3.05 13.89
N LEU A 58 -4.75 4.01 13.18
CA LEU A 58 -5.27 3.76 11.84
C LEU A 58 -4.13 3.54 10.84
N PRO A 59 -4.28 2.61 9.89
CA PRO A 59 -3.26 2.39 8.87
C PRO A 59 -3.21 3.56 7.89
N VAL A 60 -2.01 3.77 7.34
CA VAL A 60 -1.80 4.60 6.15
C VAL A 60 -2.29 3.79 4.96
N GLU A 61 -3.21 4.33 4.16
CA GLU A 61 -3.80 3.60 3.04
C GLU A 61 -3.57 4.32 1.72
N LEU A 62 -3.16 3.57 0.71
CA LEU A 62 -3.29 3.95 -0.69
C LEU A 62 -4.46 3.18 -1.30
N ARG A 63 -5.51 3.88 -1.66
CA ARG A 63 -6.73 3.33 -2.23
C ARG A 63 -6.71 3.45 -3.74
N CYS A 64 -7.22 2.44 -4.43
CA CYS A 64 -7.33 2.41 -5.87
C CYS A 64 -8.47 1.48 -6.28
N THR A 65 -8.82 1.50 -7.56
CA THR A 65 -9.57 0.40 -8.17
C THR A 65 -8.65 -0.36 -9.12
N ILE A 66 -8.79 -1.67 -9.19
CA ILE A 66 -8.07 -2.56 -10.12
C ILE A 66 -9.12 -3.42 -10.81
N GLY A 67 -9.26 -3.28 -12.12
CA GLY A 67 -10.27 -4.04 -12.87
C GLY A 67 -11.70 -3.72 -12.42
N GLY A 68 -11.97 -2.50 -11.97
CA GLY A 68 -13.26 -2.06 -11.44
C GLY A 68 -13.55 -2.45 -9.99
N ASN A 69 -12.69 -3.23 -9.33
CA ASN A 69 -12.84 -3.60 -7.92
C ASN A 69 -12.03 -2.66 -7.03
N ALA A 70 -12.59 -2.24 -5.89
CA ALA A 70 -11.92 -1.35 -4.94
C ALA A 70 -10.92 -2.11 -4.07
N TYR A 71 -9.73 -1.52 -3.90
CA TYR A 71 -8.67 -2.05 -3.05
C TYR A 71 -7.99 -0.95 -2.24
N ALA A 72 -7.41 -1.33 -1.11
CA ALA A 72 -6.58 -0.46 -0.29
C ALA A 72 -5.27 -1.16 0.09
N LEU A 73 -4.14 -0.57 -0.32
CA LEU A 73 -2.82 -0.93 0.18
C LEU A 73 -2.57 -0.22 1.52
N ALA A 74 -2.77 -0.94 2.61
CA ALA A 74 -2.64 -0.47 3.97
C ALA A 74 -1.25 -0.80 4.53
N TYR A 75 -0.56 0.20 5.08
CA TYR A 75 0.57 -0.03 5.97
C TYR A 75 0.10 0.07 7.42
N THR A 76 0.36 -0.97 8.19
CA THR A 76 0.14 -1.00 9.63
C THR A 76 1.46 -1.22 10.36
N HIS A 77 1.65 -0.53 11.48
CA HIS A 77 2.79 -0.74 12.37
C HIS A 77 2.57 -1.93 13.32
N ALA A 78 1.35 -2.48 13.36
CA ALA A 78 1.04 -3.68 14.14
C ALA A 78 1.86 -4.89 13.65
N ASP A 79 2.20 -5.78 14.59
CA ASP A 79 2.97 -7.01 14.38
C ASP A 79 4.29 -6.82 13.60
N GLY A 80 5.01 -5.73 13.87
CA GLY A 80 6.35 -5.49 13.34
C GLY A 80 6.40 -4.77 11.99
N GLY A 81 5.27 -4.21 11.52
CA GLY A 81 5.22 -3.43 10.31
C GLY A 81 4.99 -4.29 9.08
N ARG A 82 3.83 -4.15 8.45
CA ARG A 82 3.50 -4.91 7.24
C ARG A 82 2.61 -4.12 6.30
N LEU A 83 2.67 -4.51 5.03
CA LEU A 83 1.74 -4.06 4.02
C LEU A 83 0.62 -5.09 3.87
N GLU A 84 -0.60 -4.61 3.71
CA GLU A 84 -1.79 -5.42 3.50
C GLU A 84 -2.53 -4.86 2.30
N LEU A 85 -2.85 -5.72 1.34
CA LEU A 85 -3.86 -5.39 0.34
C LEU A 85 -5.21 -5.83 0.87
N ARG A 86 -6.12 -4.87 0.99
CA ARG A 86 -7.48 -5.06 1.46
C ARG A 86 -8.48 -4.83 0.34
N ASP A 87 -9.59 -5.55 0.35
CA ASP A 87 -10.69 -5.35 -0.60
C ASP A 87 -11.55 -4.13 -0.24
N GLY A 88 -12.61 -3.88 -1.03
CA GLY A 88 -13.55 -2.79 -0.78
C GLY A 88 -14.36 -2.92 0.52
N GLY A 89 -14.43 -4.12 1.11
CA GLY A 89 -15.01 -4.37 2.43
C GLY A 89 -14.04 -4.10 3.58
N GLY A 90 -12.74 -3.99 3.27
CA GLY A 90 -11.67 -3.80 4.25
C GLY A 90 -11.03 -5.11 4.72
N GLU A 91 -11.42 -6.25 4.16
CA GLU A 91 -10.85 -7.55 4.49
C GLU A 91 -9.47 -7.71 3.85
N VAL A 92 -8.53 -8.31 4.57
CA VAL A 92 -7.16 -8.52 4.08
C VAL A 92 -7.16 -9.67 3.06
N VAL A 93 -6.91 -9.35 1.80
CA VAL A 93 -6.79 -10.33 0.71
C VAL A 93 -5.38 -10.90 0.65
N VAL A 94 -4.38 -10.03 0.87
CA VAL A 94 -2.96 -10.40 0.86
C VAL A 94 -2.22 -9.59 1.92
N SER A 95 -1.34 -10.25 2.66
CA SER A 95 -0.39 -9.57 3.56
C SER A 95 1.02 -9.79 3.04
N PHE A 96 1.77 -8.70 2.92
CA PHE A 96 3.14 -8.69 2.41
C PHE A 96 4.15 -8.51 3.55
N ARG A 97 5.09 -9.45 3.64
CA ARG A 97 6.22 -9.43 4.57
C ARG A 97 7.51 -9.06 3.85
N GLY A 98 8.48 -8.53 4.59
CA GLY A 98 9.74 -8.03 4.02
C GLY A 98 10.57 -9.06 3.25
N SER A 99 10.35 -10.37 3.42
CA SER A 99 11.11 -11.44 2.75
C SER A 99 10.47 -11.98 1.46
N GLU A 100 9.39 -11.38 0.97
CA GLU A 100 8.69 -11.85 -0.23
C GLU A 100 9.39 -11.44 -1.52
N THR A 101 9.36 -12.34 -2.50
CA THR A 101 9.99 -12.11 -3.80
C THR A 101 9.05 -11.35 -4.74
N LEU A 102 9.63 -10.63 -5.71
CA LEU A 102 8.86 -9.98 -6.77
C LEU A 102 7.92 -10.95 -7.51
N ALA A 103 8.37 -12.18 -7.76
CA ALA A 103 7.54 -13.19 -8.43
C ALA A 103 6.30 -13.57 -7.62
N TRP A 104 6.43 -13.65 -6.29
CA TRP A 104 5.31 -13.91 -5.40
C TRP A 104 4.33 -12.72 -5.38
N VAL A 105 4.85 -11.49 -5.28
CA VAL A 105 4.03 -10.27 -5.33
C VAL A 105 3.23 -10.21 -6.62
N ASN A 106 3.87 -10.42 -7.77
CA ASN A 106 3.18 -10.42 -9.07
C ASN A 106 2.10 -11.52 -9.14
N ALA A 107 2.41 -12.73 -8.65
CA ALA A 107 1.45 -13.83 -8.61
C ALA A 107 0.25 -13.54 -7.68
N ALA A 108 0.44 -12.77 -6.61
CA ALA A 108 -0.65 -12.31 -5.74
C ALA A 108 -1.58 -11.35 -6.49
N PHE A 109 -1.02 -10.35 -7.20
CA PHE A 109 -1.80 -9.41 -7.99
C PHE A 109 -2.49 -10.03 -9.21
N ASN A 110 -1.98 -11.13 -9.77
CA ASN A 110 -2.64 -11.85 -10.88
C ASN A 110 -3.92 -12.58 -10.47
N LYS A 111 -4.24 -12.66 -9.17
CA LYS A 111 -5.45 -13.31 -8.66
C LYS A 111 -6.57 -12.32 -8.32
N LEU A 112 -6.31 -11.01 -8.46
CA LEU A 112 -7.25 -9.91 -8.23
C LEU A 112 -8.12 -9.66 -9.45
#